data_AF-A0A1H4DQR7-F1
#
_entry.id   AF-A0A1H4DQR7-F1
#
_cell.length_a   1.000
_cell.length_b   1.000
_cell.length_c   1.000
_cell.angle_alpha   90.00
_cell.angle_beta   90.00
_cell.angle_gamma   90.00
#
_symmetry.space_group_name_H-M   'P 1'
#
loop_
_entity.id
_entity.type
_entity.pdbx_description
1 polymer ?
#
loop_
_entity_poly.entity_id
_entity_poly.type
_entity_poly.pdbx_seq_one_letter_code
_entity_poly.pdbx_strand_id
1 'polypeptide(L)'
;MRKILQHEIDNSNEIDKIVNLAQEEKDWATFNFAQWFVREQIEEETLVNDLIDKYNLASTKIDENTSLYELDRDLTNASQEAETPREEEF
;
A
#
# COMPACT_ATOMS: atom_id res chain seq x y z
N MET A 1 -7.52 -10.32 -3.67
CA MET A 1 -6.71 -9.32 -4.39
C MET A 1 -7.49 -8.13 -4.94
N ARG A 2 -8.36 -8.25 -5.96
CA ARG A 2 -9.07 -7.07 -6.53
C ARG A 2 -9.89 -6.25 -5.51
N LYS A 3 -10.49 -6.92 -4.50
CA LYS A 3 -11.22 -6.24 -3.42
C LYS A 3 -10.31 -5.45 -2.47
N ILE A 4 -9.08 -5.92 -2.25
CA ILE A 4 -8.10 -5.25 -1.37
C ILE A 4 -7.59 -3.99 -2.08
N LEU A 5 -7.22 -4.11 -3.36
CA LEU A 5 -6.81 -2.95 -4.17
C LEU A 5 -7.90 -1.88 -4.24
N GLN A 6 -9.17 -2.27 -4.45
CA GLN A 6 -10.26 -1.30 -4.46
C GLN A 6 -10.43 -0.63 -3.09
N HIS A 7 -10.28 -1.38 -2.00
CA HIS A 7 -10.37 -0.82 -0.65
C HIS A 7 -9.26 0.21 -0.40
N GLU A 8 -8.01 -0.07 -0.82
CA GLU A 8 -6.92 0.89 -0.67
C GLU A 8 -7.10 2.13 -1.53
N ILE A 9 -7.58 1.99 -2.77
CA ILE A 9 -7.92 3.13 -3.63
C ILE A 9 -9.01 3.99 -2.98
N ASP A 10 -10.02 3.36 -2.38
CA ASP A 10 -11.10 4.08 -1.70
C ASP A 10 -10.55 4.85 -0.48
N ASN A 11 -9.65 4.25 0.30
CA ASN A 11 -8.99 4.89 1.45
C ASN A 11 -8.14 6.10 1.01
N SER A 12 -7.33 5.95 -0.05
CA SER A 12 -6.54 7.05 -0.63
C SER A 12 -7.42 8.21 -1.09
N ASN A 13 -8.56 7.91 -1.74
CA ASN A 13 -9.51 8.94 -2.16
C ASN A 13 -10.13 9.71 -0.98
N GLU A 14 -10.41 9.05 0.15
CA GLU A 14 -10.92 9.74 1.34
C GLU A 14 -9.85 10.64 1.97
N ILE A 15 -8.58 10.22 1.99
CA ILE A 15 -7.45 11.04 2.46
C ILE A 15 -7.28 12.27 1.56
N ASP A 16 -7.36 12.10 0.25
CA ASP A 16 -7.27 13.21 -0.71
C ASP A 16 -8.37 14.25 -0.50
N LYS A 17 -9.60 13.82 -0.17
CA LYS A 17 -10.70 14.75 0.16
C LYS A 17 -10.35 15.59 1.40
N ILE A 18 -9.78 14.98 2.43
CA ILE A 18 -9.37 15.68 3.67
C ILE A 18 -8.25 16.68 3.36
N VAL A 19 -7.25 16.28 2.59
CA VAL A 19 -6.12 17.16 2.20
C VAL A 19 -6.62 18.36 1.40
N ASN A 20 -7.49 18.12 0.41
CA ASN A 20 -8.07 19.17 -0.42
C ASN A 20 -8.90 20.14 0.42
N LEU A 21 -9.76 19.63 1.32
CA LEU A 21 -10.57 20.47 2.19
C LEU A 21 -9.70 21.33 3.13
N ALA A 22 -8.66 20.74 3.72
CA ALA A 22 -7.73 21.47 4.58
C ALA A 22 -7.00 22.59 3.79
N GLN A 23 -6.65 22.34 2.54
CA GLN A 23 -6.05 23.35 1.66
C GLN A 23 -7.03 24.47 1.29
N GLU A 24 -8.28 24.13 0.94
CA GLU A 24 -9.34 25.09 0.60
C GLU A 24 -9.66 26.04 1.77
N GLU A 25 -9.76 25.49 2.97
CA GLU A 25 -10.00 26.23 4.22
C GLU A 25 -8.75 26.95 4.75
N LYS A 26 -7.59 26.75 4.11
CA LYS A 26 -6.27 27.24 4.56
C LYS A 26 -5.91 26.79 5.98
N ASP A 27 -6.39 25.61 6.38
CA ASP A 27 -5.96 24.94 7.60
C ASP A 27 -4.62 24.25 7.36
N TRP A 28 -3.55 25.03 7.48
CA TRP A 28 -2.19 24.55 7.26
C TRP A 28 -1.74 23.50 8.26
N ALA A 29 -2.32 23.47 9.47
CA ALA A 29 -1.99 22.49 10.49
C ALA A 29 -2.55 21.11 10.10
N THR A 30 -3.83 21.05 9.75
CA THR A 30 -4.45 19.81 9.26
C THR A 30 -3.87 19.37 7.92
N PHE A 31 -3.58 20.31 7.01
CA PHE A 31 -2.93 19.99 5.74
C PHE A 31 -1.56 19.33 5.96
N ASN A 32 -0.73 19.89 6.85
CA ASN A 32 0.59 19.34 7.15
C ASN A 32 0.50 17.98 7.86
N PHE A 33 -0.44 17.84 8.81
CA PHE A 33 -0.71 16.57 9.50
C PHE A 33 -1.15 15.47 8.51
N ALA A 34 -2.05 15.80 7.58
CA ALA A 34 -2.58 14.85 6.60
C ALA A 34 -1.50 14.32 5.63
N GLN A 35 -0.40 15.05 5.42
CA GLN A 35 0.71 14.59 4.57
C GLN A 35 1.34 13.29 5.07
N TRP A 36 1.32 13.03 6.38
CA TRP A 36 1.80 11.76 6.93
C TRP A 36 0.98 10.58 6.38
N PHE A 37 -0.35 10.71 6.34
CA PHE A 37 -1.25 9.70 5.80
C PHE A 37 -1.13 9.55 4.30
N VAL A 38 -0.93 10.65 3.56
CA VAL A 38 -0.66 10.59 2.12
C VAL A 38 0.58 9.74 1.82
N ARG A 39 1.65 9.91 2.62
CA ARG A 39 2.86 9.11 2.46
C ARG A 39 2.61 7.63 2.79
N GLU A 40 1.87 7.35 3.86
CA GLU A 40 1.52 5.99 4.26
C GLU A 40 0.77 5.25 3.12
N GLN A 41 -0.24 5.89 2.52
CA GLN A 41 -1.00 5.28 1.41
C GLN A 41 -0.12 4.96 0.19
N ILE A 42 0.90 5.77 -0.11
CA ILE A 42 1.82 5.49 -1.22
C ILE A 42 2.61 4.19 -0.95
N GLU A 43 3.01 3.98 0.30
CA GLU A 43 3.72 2.77 0.71
C GLU A 43 2.79 1.55 0.67
N GLU A 44 1.58 1.67 1.19
CA GLU A 44 0.56 0.60 1.17
C GLU A 44 0.16 0.22 -0.27
N GLU A 45 -0.10 1.20 -1.14
CA GLU A 45 -0.44 0.94 -2.55
C GLU A 45 0.72 0.28 -3.31
N THR A 46 1.96 0.65 -3.01
CA THR A 46 3.15 0.02 -3.58
C THR A 46 3.24 -1.44 -3.16
N LEU A 47 2.99 -1.74 -1.87
CA LEU A 47 2.96 -3.10 -1.35
C LEU A 47 1.85 -3.95 -2.00
N VAL A 48 0.65 -3.40 -2.14
CA VAL A 48 -0.48 -4.11 -2.78
C VAL A 48 -0.20 -4.38 -4.26
N ASN A 49 0.43 -3.45 -4.97
CA ASN A 49 0.81 -3.65 -6.38
C ASN A 49 1.89 -4.72 -6.54
N ASP A 50 2.96 -4.69 -5.74
CA ASP A 50 4.00 -5.73 -5.75
C ASP A 50 3.41 -7.12 -5.46
N LEU A 51 2.45 -7.18 -4.54
CA LEU A 51 1.73 -8.41 -4.24
C LEU A 51 0.89 -8.92 -5.42
N ILE A 52 0.20 -8.03 -6.13
CA ILE A 52 -0.56 -8.38 -7.33
C ILE A 52 0.38 -8.89 -8.43
N ASP A 53 1.54 -8.27 -8.61
CA ASP A 53 2.53 -8.68 -9.60
C ASP A 53 3.11 -10.06 -9.29
N LYS A 54 3.45 -10.32 -8.02
CA LYS A 54 3.86 -11.65 -7.55
C LYS A 54 2.78 -12.71 -7.77
N TYR A 55 1.53 -12.40 -7.45
CA TYR A 55 0.40 -13.28 -7.71
C TYR A 55 0.25 -13.60 -9.21
N ASN A 56 0.31 -12.57 -10.07
CA ASN A 56 0.18 -12.74 -11.51
C ASN A 56 1.32 -13.61 -12.07
N LEU A 57 2.55 -13.40 -11.63
CA LEU A 57 3.72 -14.19 -12.02
C LEU A 57 3.62 -15.66 -11.55
N ALA A 58 3.14 -15.88 -10.33
CA ALA A 58 2.91 -17.21 -9.76
C ALA A 58 1.80 -17.97 -10.52
N SER A 59 0.76 -17.25 -10.97
CA SER A 59 -0.35 -17.81 -11.74
C SER A 59 0.01 -18.17 -13.19
N THR A 60 1.05 -17.54 -13.77
CA THR A 60 1.49 -17.82 -15.14
C THR A 60 2.51 -18.94 -15.24
N LYS A 61 3.12 -19.39 -14.12
CA LYS A 61 4.24 -20.34 -14.14
C LYS A 61 3.91 -21.78 -13.78
N ILE A 62 2.78 -22.10 -13.16
CA ILE A 62 2.61 -23.42 -12.52
C ILE A 62 1.16 -23.90 -12.61
N ASP A 63 1.00 -25.18 -12.97
CA ASP A 63 -0.21 -25.99 -12.81
C ASP A 63 -0.90 -25.67 -11.47
N GLU A 64 -2.21 -25.43 -11.54
CA GLU A 64 -3.01 -24.50 -10.74
C GLU A 64 -3.08 -24.72 -9.20
N ASN A 65 -2.31 -25.64 -8.61
CA ASN A 65 -2.46 -26.04 -7.20
C ASN A 65 -1.26 -25.75 -6.28
N THR A 66 -0.01 -25.93 -6.72
CA THR A 66 1.14 -25.86 -5.79
C THR A 66 1.60 -24.41 -5.53
N SER A 67 1.53 -23.57 -6.55
CA SER A 67 2.01 -22.18 -6.54
C SER A 67 1.21 -21.25 -5.63
N LEU A 68 -0.12 -21.45 -5.55
CA LEU A 68 -1.01 -20.65 -4.71
C LEU A 68 -0.78 -20.89 -3.20
N TYR A 69 -0.45 -22.13 -2.82
CA TYR A 69 -0.19 -22.48 -1.42
C TYR A 69 1.14 -21.89 -0.92
N GLU A 70 2.16 -21.87 -1.77
CA GLU A 70 3.45 -21.26 -1.43
C GLU A 70 3.34 -19.74 -1.33
N LEU A 71 2.54 -19.10 -2.18
CA LEU A 71 2.24 -17.66 -2.11
C LEU A 71 1.50 -17.27 -0.82
N ASP A 72 0.47 -18.04 -0.42
CA ASP A 72 -0.30 -17.80 0.82
C ASP A 72 0.58 -17.93 2.07
N ARG A 73 1.50 -18.89 2.06
CA ARG A 73 2.51 -19.06 3.12
C ARG A 73 3.49 -17.89 3.14
N ASP A 74 3.99 -17.45 1.99
CA ASP A 74 4.98 -16.36 1.92
C ASP A 74 4.36 -15.01 2.28
N LEU A 75 3.08 -14.79 1.94
CA LEU A 75 2.27 -13.66 2.39
C LEU A 75 2.08 -13.61 3.91
N THR A 76 1.80 -14.77 4.51
CA THR A 76 1.64 -14.90 5.95
C THR A 76 2.96 -14.65 6.70
N ASN A 77 4.10 -14.90 6.04
CA ASN A 77 5.44 -14.74 6.61
C ASN A 77 6.14 -13.43 6.19
N ALA A 78 5.55 -12.64 5.29
CA ALA A 78 6.11 -11.34 4.90
C ALA A 78 6.02 -10.40 6.11
N SER A 79 7.17 -10.01 6.67
CA SER A 79 7.23 -9.06 7.76
C SER A 79 6.70 -7.70 7.29
N GLN A 80 5.78 -7.12 8.06
CA GLN A 80 5.25 -5.77 7.84
C GLN A 80 6.26 -4.65 8.18
N GLU A 81 7.47 -5.00 8.59
CA GLU A 81 8.53 -4.04 8.87
C GLU A 81 9.35 -3.82 7.59
N ALA A 82 9.00 -2.77 6.85
CA ALA A 82 9.89 -2.19 5.86
C ALA A 82 10.88 -1.26 6.58
N GLU A 83 12.12 -1.70 6.73
CA GLU A 83 13.22 -0.80 7.12
C GLU A 83 13.50 0.15 5.94
N THR A 84 13.29 1.45 6.15
CA THR A 84 13.59 2.45 5.13
C THR A 84 15.10 2.72 5.08
N PRO A 85 15.76 2.74 3.88
CA PRO A 85 17.16 3.13 3.73
C PRO A 85 17.47 4.60 4.06
N ARG A 86 16.54 5.32 4.71
CA ARG A 86 16.65 6.74 5.03
C ARG A 86 16.92 6.97 6.54
N GLU A 87 17.35 5.93 7.23
CA GLU A 87 17.98 6.01 8.56
C GLU A 87 19.52 5.89 8.48
N GLU A 88 20.14 6.01 7.30
CA GLU A 88 21.57 6.33 7.22
C GLU A 88 21.78 7.83 7.52
N GLU A 89 21.81 8.09 8.83
CA GLU A 89 22.40 9.18 9.63
C GLU A 89 22.60 10.60 9.06
N PHE A 90 22.30 11.55 9.95
CA PHE A 90 22.67 12.98 9.97
C PHE A 90 24.19 13.23 9.88
#